data_AF-A0A838UD75-F1
#
_entry.id   AF-A0A838UD75-F1
#
_cell.length_a   1.000
_cell.length_b   1.000
_cell.length_c   1.000
_cell.angle_alpha   90.00
_cell.angle_beta   90.00
_cell.angle_gamma   90.00
#
_symmetry.space_group_name_H-M   'P 1'
#
loop_
_entity.id
_entity.type
_entity.pdbx_description
1 polymer ?
#
loop_
_entity_poly.entity_id
_entity_poly.type
_entity_poly.pdbx_seq_one_letter_code
_entity_poly.pdbx_strand_id
1 'polypeptide(L)'
;MNWPEHQKWITVGVEDLLDKRTYFSLRSVWLLYRVDSKFAEDINIIADKFVLKRGWNTTGKLAMEMSIAYLIEEVALNLRIRVGDAIDDEYYLGETLNVLPRLYRGEYIKTPAELIGRRAKSVPEYRFFEWGEKGWAEWVDRPVTRSAKFRLIDGGA
;
A
#
# COMPACT_ATOMS: atom_id res chain seq x y z
N MET A 1 22.36 -7.39 23.54
CA MET A 1 21.22 -6.60 23.01
C MET A 1 20.03 -6.98 23.87
N ASN A 2 19.67 -6.12 24.83
CA ASN A 2 18.57 -6.41 25.75
C ASN A 2 17.28 -6.01 25.05
N TRP A 3 16.53 -7.00 24.59
CA TRP A 3 15.16 -6.78 24.10
C TRP A 3 14.31 -6.37 25.31
N PRO A 4 13.55 -5.26 25.23
CA PRO A 4 12.71 -4.84 26.34
C PRO A 4 11.72 -5.95 26.69
N GLU A 5 11.61 -6.24 27.98
CA GLU A 5 10.73 -7.27 28.50
C GLU A 5 9.26 -6.95 28.13
N HIS A 6 8.61 -7.94 27.50
CA HIS A 6 7.18 -8.03 27.20
C HIS A 6 6.59 -7.02 26.20
N GLN A 7 7.16 -6.93 25.00
CA GLN A 7 6.35 -6.47 23.86
C GLN A 7 5.31 -7.55 23.55
N LYS A 8 4.05 -7.30 23.93
CA LYS A 8 2.95 -8.23 23.72
C LYS A 8 2.60 -8.23 22.24
N TRP A 9 3.05 -9.26 21.52
CA TRP A 9 2.62 -9.51 20.15
C TRP A 9 1.11 -9.75 20.13
N ILE A 10 0.42 -9.04 19.26
CA ILE A 10 -0.99 -9.28 18.96
C ILE A 10 -1.07 -9.84 17.55
N THR A 11 -1.86 -10.90 17.39
CA THR A 11 -2.24 -11.42 16.08
C THR A 11 -3.52 -10.73 15.68
N VAL A 12 -3.54 -10.13 14.49
CA VAL A 12 -4.69 -9.44 13.92
C VAL A 12 -5.06 -10.15 12.62
N GLY A 13 -6.31 -10.63 12.54
CA GLY A 13 -6.88 -11.18 11.31
C GLY A 13 -7.38 -10.09 10.38
N VAL A 14 -7.68 -10.45 9.12
CA VAL A 14 -8.25 -9.49 8.17
C VAL A 14 -9.62 -9.01 8.66
N GLU A 15 -10.39 -9.90 9.26
CA GLU A 15 -11.73 -9.67 9.80
C GLU A 15 -11.72 -8.61 10.90
N ASP A 16 -10.67 -8.57 11.73
CA ASP A 16 -10.49 -7.57 12.78
C ASP A 16 -10.29 -6.16 12.21
N LEU A 17 -9.89 -6.07 10.94
CA LEU A 17 -9.63 -4.83 10.22
C LEU A 17 -10.80 -4.39 9.35
N LEU A 18 -11.88 -5.17 9.18
CA LEU A 18 -13.02 -4.82 8.31
C LEU A 18 -13.94 -3.75 8.91
N ASP A 19 -13.37 -2.57 9.18
CA ASP A 19 -14.05 -1.42 9.75
C ASP A 19 -14.38 -0.34 8.69
N LYS A 20 -14.99 0.76 9.13
CA LYS A 20 -15.32 1.90 8.28
C LYS A 20 -14.11 2.54 7.59
N ARG A 21 -12.91 2.44 8.20
CA ARG A 21 -11.68 3.02 7.65
C ARG A 21 -11.16 2.13 6.51
N THR A 22 -11.26 0.81 6.65
CA THR A 22 -10.93 -0.15 5.59
C THR A 22 -11.87 0.00 4.40
N TYR A 23 -13.17 0.18 4.64
CA TYR A 23 -14.10 0.49 3.56
C TYR A 23 -13.70 1.77 2.81
N PHE A 24 -13.31 2.81 3.53
CA PHE A 24 -12.86 4.07 2.92
C PHE A 24 -11.58 3.90 2.10
N SER A 25 -10.56 3.22 2.64
CA SER A 25 -9.31 2.97 1.91
C SER A 25 -9.57 2.12 0.68
N LEU A 26 -10.36 1.05 0.80
CA LEU A 26 -10.74 0.18 -0.31
C LEU A 26 -11.41 0.96 -1.43
N ARG A 27 -12.41 1.78 -1.10
CA ARG A 27 -13.06 2.64 -2.10
C ARG A 27 -12.09 3.61 -2.76
N SER A 28 -11.18 4.20 -1.99
CA SER A 28 -10.22 5.19 -2.51
C SER A 28 -9.18 4.55 -3.45
N VAL A 29 -8.70 3.35 -3.13
CA VAL A 29 -7.78 2.58 -3.98
C VAL A 29 -8.49 2.09 -5.24
N TRP A 30 -9.74 1.64 -5.14
CA TRP A 30 -10.56 1.33 -6.30
C TRP A 30 -10.72 2.52 -7.24
N LEU A 31 -11.00 3.70 -6.69
CA LEU A 31 -11.08 4.92 -7.49
C LEU A 31 -9.73 5.25 -8.12
N LEU A 32 -8.63 5.15 -7.37
CA LEU A 32 -7.27 5.36 -7.90
C LEU A 32 -7.00 4.45 -9.11
N TYR A 33 -7.31 3.16 -9.01
CA TYR A 33 -7.22 2.21 -10.12
C TYR A 33 -8.02 2.61 -11.36
N ARG A 34 -9.15 3.31 -11.18
CA ARG A 34 -10.00 3.74 -12.30
C ARG A 34 -9.54 5.03 -12.96
N VAL A 35 -8.77 5.87 -12.26
CA VAL A 35 -8.44 7.23 -12.73
C VAL A 35 -6.94 7.46 -12.97
N ASP A 36 -6.07 6.68 -12.35
CA ASP A 36 -4.62 6.73 -12.55
C ASP A 36 -4.19 5.56 -13.43
N SER A 37 -3.92 5.84 -14.70
CA SER A 37 -3.53 4.82 -15.68
C SER A 37 -2.24 4.10 -15.31
N LYS A 38 -1.31 4.78 -14.63
CA LYS A 38 -0.03 4.20 -14.22
C LYS A 38 -0.25 3.22 -13.07
N PHE A 39 -1.06 3.58 -12.08
CA PHE A 39 -1.45 2.66 -11.02
C PHE A 39 -2.21 1.45 -11.59
N ALA A 40 -3.13 1.69 -12.53
CA ALA A 40 -3.90 0.63 -13.18
C ALA A 40 -3.01 -0.35 -13.95
N GLU A 41 -2.05 0.16 -14.72
CA GLU A 41 -1.07 -0.65 -15.46
C GLU A 41 -0.24 -1.52 -14.52
N ASP A 42 0.29 -0.96 -13.44
CA ASP A 42 1.08 -1.70 -12.46
C ASP A 42 0.29 -2.83 -11.81
N ILE A 43 -0.97 -2.57 -11.41
CA ILE A 43 -1.87 -3.58 -10.86
C ILE A 43 -2.14 -4.69 -11.88
N ASN A 44 -2.42 -4.34 -13.13
CA ASN A 44 -2.70 -5.33 -14.18
C ASN A 44 -1.49 -6.22 -14.47
N ILE A 45 -0.26 -5.66 -14.49
CA ILE A 45 0.98 -6.43 -14.68
C ILE A 45 1.19 -7.43 -13.54
N ILE A 46 0.94 -7.03 -12.29
CA ILE A 46 1.10 -7.92 -11.14
C ILE A 46 0.02 -9.01 -11.16
N ALA A 47 -1.23 -8.64 -11.47
CA ALA A 47 -2.34 -9.57 -11.58
C ALA A 47 -2.07 -10.65 -12.64
N ASP A 48 -1.55 -10.26 -13.82
CA ASP A 48 -1.18 -11.19 -14.88
C ASP A 48 -0.13 -12.22 -14.40
N LYS A 49 0.91 -11.75 -13.71
CA LYS A 49 1.92 -12.63 -13.11
C LYS A 49 1.32 -13.63 -12.11
N PHE A 50 0.33 -13.20 -11.32
CA PHE A 50 -0.34 -14.08 -10.35
C PHE A 50 -1.17 -15.16 -11.04
N VAL A 51 -1.89 -14.80 -12.10
CA VAL A 51 -2.66 -15.74 -12.92
C VAL A 51 -1.72 -16.78 -13.55
N LEU A 52 -0.61 -16.34 -14.15
CA LEU A 52 0.38 -17.22 -14.78
C LEU A 52 1.04 -18.17 -13.77
N LYS A 53 1.46 -17.66 -12.60
CA LYS A 53 2.15 -18.45 -11.58
C LYS A 53 1.28 -19.55 -10.97
N ARG A 54 -0.02 -19.32 -10.83
CA ARG A 54 -0.93 -20.25 -10.16
C ARG A 54 -1.55 -21.29 -11.08
N GLY A 55 -1.39 -21.18 -12.41
CA GLY A 55 -1.85 -22.19 -13.37
C GLY A 55 -3.35 -22.48 -13.33
N TRP A 56 -4.19 -21.44 -13.23
CA TRP A 56 -5.63 -21.61 -13.01
C TRP A 56 -6.33 -22.29 -14.20
N ASN A 57 -7.18 -23.28 -13.92
CA ASN A 57 -8.09 -23.90 -14.90
C ASN A 57 -9.37 -23.07 -15.17
N THR A 58 -9.37 -21.80 -14.76
CA THR A 58 -10.52 -20.88 -14.91
C THR A 58 -10.34 -20.05 -16.18
N THR A 59 -11.41 -19.46 -16.72
CA THR A 59 -11.27 -18.51 -17.85
C THR A 59 -10.30 -17.39 -17.47
N GLY A 60 -9.36 -17.06 -18.37
CA GLY A 60 -8.28 -16.11 -18.07
C GLY A 60 -8.80 -14.73 -17.63
N LYS A 61 -9.98 -14.32 -18.13
CA LYS A 61 -10.63 -13.07 -17.73
C LYS A 61 -11.06 -13.07 -16.25
N LEU A 62 -11.73 -14.13 -15.79
CA LEU A 62 -12.20 -14.19 -14.39
C LEU A 62 -11.00 -14.26 -13.43
N ALA A 63 -9.98 -15.05 -13.77
CA ALA A 63 -8.76 -15.15 -12.96
C ALA A 63 -8.05 -13.79 -12.82
N MET A 64 -8.01 -13.01 -13.91
CA MET A 64 -7.48 -11.65 -13.92
C MET A 64 -8.31 -10.71 -13.04
N GLU A 65 -9.63 -10.69 -13.19
CA GLU A 65 -10.52 -9.83 -12.39
C GLU A 65 -10.42 -10.13 -10.88
N MET A 66 -10.36 -11.41 -10.51
CA MET A 66 -10.16 -11.82 -9.12
C MET A 66 -8.77 -11.42 -8.58
N SER A 67 -7.73 -11.52 -9.41
CA SER A 67 -6.38 -11.13 -9.01
C SER A 67 -6.25 -9.62 -8.83
N ILE A 68 -6.91 -8.83 -9.69
CA ILE A 68 -6.99 -7.37 -9.53
C ILE A 68 -7.72 -7.02 -8.24
N ALA A 69 -8.90 -7.61 -7.98
CA ALA A 69 -9.65 -7.35 -6.76
C ALA A 69 -8.83 -7.65 -5.50
N TYR A 70 -8.12 -8.78 -5.48
CA TYR A 70 -7.20 -9.14 -4.40
C TYR A 70 -6.10 -8.09 -4.19
N LEU A 71 -5.42 -7.65 -5.26
CA LEU A 71 -4.36 -6.64 -5.15
C LEU A 71 -4.88 -5.30 -4.63
N ILE A 72 -6.09 -4.91 -5.02
CA ILE A 72 -6.73 -3.69 -4.53
C ILE A 72 -7.04 -3.80 -3.03
N GLU A 73 -7.52 -4.95 -2.57
CA GLU A 73 -7.76 -5.23 -1.15
C GLU A 73 -6.46 -5.19 -0.34
N GLU A 74 -5.39 -5.84 -0.82
CA GLU A 74 -4.06 -5.82 -0.18
C GLU A 74 -3.53 -4.40 0.00
N VAL A 75 -3.62 -3.57 -1.05
CA VAL A 75 -3.20 -2.16 -0.96
C VAL A 75 -4.05 -1.39 0.06
N ALA A 76 -5.36 -1.62 0.08
CA ALA A 76 -6.27 -0.96 1.01
C ALA A 76 -6.02 -1.36 2.48
N LEU A 77 -5.76 -2.63 2.73
CA LEU A 77 -5.42 -3.17 4.05
C LEU A 77 -4.06 -2.62 4.53
N ASN A 78 -3.06 -2.60 3.64
CA ASN A 78 -1.76 -2.02 3.95
C ASN A 78 -1.90 -0.55 4.39
N LEU A 79 -2.64 0.26 3.63
CA LEU A 79 -2.89 1.66 3.98
C LEU A 79 -3.65 1.81 5.31
N ARG A 80 -4.65 0.96 5.55
CA ARG A 80 -5.40 0.95 6.80
C ARG A 80 -4.49 0.71 8.00
N ILE A 81 -3.59 -0.26 7.90
CA ILE A 81 -2.70 -0.65 8.99
C ILE A 81 -1.61 0.41 9.14
N ARG A 82 -0.82 0.64 8.09
CA ARG A 82 0.40 1.44 8.20
C ARG A 82 0.13 2.91 8.38
N VAL A 83 -0.73 3.46 7.54
CA VAL A 83 -1.06 4.88 7.62
C VAL A 83 -2.12 5.12 8.70
N GLY A 84 -3.10 4.23 8.82
CA GLY A 84 -4.17 4.35 9.80
C GLY A 84 -3.72 4.17 11.24
N ASP A 85 -2.93 3.13 11.52
CA ASP A 85 -2.46 2.80 12.88
C ASP A 85 -1.02 3.25 13.16
N ALA A 86 -0.41 3.97 12.21
CA ALA A 86 0.95 4.53 12.33
C ALA A 86 2.02 3.45 12.59
N ILE A 87 2.03 2.44 11.72
CA ILE A 87 3.06 1.40 11.69
C ILE A 87 4.12 1.78 10.66
N ASP A 88 5.29 2.17 11.16
CA ASP A 88 6.40 2.69 10.35
C ASP A 88 7.15 1.57 9.60
N ASP A 89 7.24 0.38 10.19
CA ASP A 89 8.02 -0.75 9.67
C ASP A 89 7.11 -1.93 9.33
N GLU A 90 7.30 -2.51 8.14
CA GLU A 90 6.56 -3.69 7.70
C GLU A 90 7.51 -4.77 7.18
N TYR A 91 7.28 -6.00 7.63
CA TYR A 91 8.14 -7.15 7.38
C TYR A 91 7.37 -8.23 6.62
N TYR A 92 7.82 -8.53 5.41
CA TYR A 92 7.23 -9.55 4.55
C TYR A 92 8.05 -10.83 4.56
N LEU A 93 7.38 -11.95 4.86
CA LEU A 93 7.89 -13.29 4.61
C LEU A 93 7.59 -13.66 3.15
N GLY A 94 8.35 -13.08 2.22
CA GLY A 94 8.17 -13.26 0.78
C GLY A 94 8.36 -11.96 0.00
N GLU A 95 7.93 -11.96 -1.25
CA GLU A 95 7.99 -10.79 -2.14
C GLU A 95 6.89 -9.78 -1.78
N THR A 96 7.27 -8.51 -1.59
CA THR A 96 6.35 -7.39 -1.46
C THR A 96 5.70 -7.11 -2.80
N LEU A 97 4.45 -6.68 -2.76
CA LEU A 97 3.79 -6.12 -3.94
C LEU A 97 4.49 -4.82 -4.35
N ASN A 98 5.23 -4.83 -5.46
CA ASN A 98 5.98 -3.66 -5.95
C ASN A 98 5.16 -2.37 -6.10
N VAL A 99 3.83 -2.47 -6.22
CA VAL A 99 2.93 -1.30 -6.25
C VAL A 99 2.94 -0.51 -4.93
N LEU A 100 3.14 -1.19 -3.79
CA LEU A 100 3.14 -0.56 -2.47
C LEU A 100 4.32 0.40 -2.32
N PRO A 101 5.60 0.00 -2.44
CA PRO A 101 6.72 0.96 -2.36
C PRO A 101 6.55 2.17 -3.29
N ARG A 102 6.10 1.95 -4.53
CA ARG A 102 5.84 3.03 -5.50
C ARG A 102 4.77 4.02 -5.01
N LEU A 103 3.70 3.50 -4.39
CA LEU A 103 2.66 4.33 -3.78
C LEU A 103 3.22 5.19 -2.65
N TYR A 104 4.06 4.63 -1.78
CA TYR A 104 4.69 5.37 -0.69
C TYR A 104 5.75 6.38 -1.18
N ARG A 105 6.37 6.16 -2.34
CA ARG A 105 7.21 7.17 -3.04
C ARG A 105 6.45 8.31 -3.70
N GLY A 106 5.12 8.26 -3.74
CA GLY A 106 4.31 9.26 -4.43
C GLY A 106 4.45 9.19 -5.96
N GLU A 107 4.65 7.98 -6.50
CA GLU A 107 4.74 7.76 -7.95
C GLU A 107 3.39 7.82 -8.68
N TYR A 108 2.29 7.92 -7.94
CA TYR A 108 0.90 7.98 -8.40
C TYR A 108 0.28 9.34 -8.07
N ILE A 109 -0.91 9.62 -8.63
CA ILE A 109 -1.60 10.91 -8.45
C ILE A 109 -2.07 11.18 -7.02
N LYS A 110 -2.07 10.16 -6.15
CA LYS A 110 -2.46 10.24 -4.74
C LYS A 110 -1.40 9.64 -3.84
N THR A 111 -1.25 10.27 -2.68
CA THR A 111 -0.40 9.81 -1.58
C THR A 111 -1.13 8.83 -0.67
N PRO A 112 -0.41 7.99 0.10
CA PRO A 112 -1.01 7.10 1.11
C PRO A 112 -1.94 7.82 2.09
N ALA A 113 -1.55 9.01 2.56
CA ALA A 113 -2.34 9.81 3.50
C ALA A 113 -3.67 10.29 2.89
N GLU A 114 -3.66 10.73 1.63
CA GLU A 114 -4.88 11.14 0.93
C GLU A 114 -5.85 9.98 0.73
N LEU A 115 -5.34 8.77 0.44
CA LEU A 115 -6.16 7.57 0.24
C LEU A 115 -6.86 7.09 1.50
N ILE A 116 -6.44 7.54 2.68
CA ILE A 116 -7.13 7.29 3.96
C ILE A 116 -7.83 8.54 4.52
N GLY A 117 -7.94 9.61 3.71
CA GLY A 117 -8.67 10.83 4.07
C GLY A 117 -7.96 11.71 5.09
N ARG A 118 -6.64 11.57 5.25
CA ARG A 118 -5.83 12.43 6.13
C ARG A 118 -5.13 13.53 5.33
N ARG A 119 -5.11 14.74 5.90
CA ARG A 119 -4.19 15.79 5.46
C ARG A 119 -2.85 15.54 6.14
N ALA A 120 -1.82 15.17 5.38
CA ALA A 120 -0.48 14.99 5.92
C ALA A 120 0.10 16.35 6.34
N LYS A 121 0.42 16.54 7.63
CA LYS A 121 1.21 17.69 8.11
C LYS A 121 2.71 17.50 7.87
N SER A 122 3.14 16.24 7.87
CA SER A 122 4.46 15.74 7.48
C SER A 122 4.27 14.37 6.82
N VAL A 123 5.19 13.97 5.94
CA VAL A 123 5.17 12.64 5.32
C VAL A 123 5.94 11.68 6.23
N PRO A 124 5.32 10.66 6.81
CA PRO A 124 6.03 9.66 7.60
C PRO A 124 7.04 8.90 6.73
N GLU A 125 8.16 8.49 7.32
CA GLU A 125 9.08 7.57 6.66
C GLU A 125 8.55 6.15 6.85
N TYR A 126 8.24 5.48 5.75
CA TYR A 126 7.73 4.10 5.75
C TYR A 126 8.81 3.18 5.23
N ARG A 127 9.16 2.14 5.99
CA ARG A 127 10.20 1.16 5.62
C ARG A 127 9.61 -0.20 5.33
N PHE A 128 10.13 -0.85 4.29
CA PHE A 128 9.70 -2.18 3.88
C PHE A 128 10.88 -3.13 4.06
N PHE A 129 10.63 -4.30 4.64
CA PHE A 129 11.64 -5.33 4.83
C PHE A 129 11.16 -6.63 4.21
N GLU A 130 12.00 -7.26 3.40
CA GLU A 130 11.71 -8.55 2.78
C GLU A 130 12.70 -9.60 3.25
N TRP A 131 12.23 -10.81 3.48
CA TRP A 131 13.10 -11.94 3.75
C TRP A 131 13.57 -12.60 2.44
N GLY A 132 14.85 -12.45 2.12
CA GLY A 132 15.51 -13.09 0.97
C GLY A 132 16.46 -14.22 1.38
N GLU A 133 17.18 -14.78 0.40
CA GLU A 133 18.14 -15.89 0.61
C GLU A 133 19.25 -15.57 1.63
N LYS A 134 19.56 -14.28 1.84
CA LYS A 134 20.59 -13.80 2.77
C LYS A 134 20.03 -13.20 4.07
N GLY A 135 18.74 -13.40 4.35
CA GLY A 135 18.04 -12.84 5.51
C GLY A 135 17.22 -11.59 5.17
N TRP A 136 16.95 -10.75 6.18
CA TRP A 136 16.20 -9.50 6.01
C TRP A 136 16.99 -8.51 5.13
N ALA A 137 16.40 -8.09 4.03
CA ALA A 137 16.86 -6.97 3.23
C ALA A 137 15.95 -5.76 3.48
N GLU A 138 16.54 -4.65 3.89
CA GLU A 138 15.84 -3.38 4.07
C GLU A 138 15.67 -2.66 2.73
N TRP A 139 14.44 -2.26 2.45
CA TRP A 139 14.10 -1.25 1.47
C TRP A 139 13.74 0.03 2.23
N VAL A 140 14.71 0.94 2.37
CA VAL A 140 14.47 2.28 2.92
C VAL A 140 13.81 3.13 1.84
N ASP A 141 12.54 3.47 2.01
CA ASP A 141 11.91 4.48 1.16
C ASP A 141 11.88 5.83 1.88
N ARG A 142 12.71 6.76 1.40
CA ARG A 142 12.54 8.17 1.73
C ARG A 142 11.41 8.69 0.87
N PRO A 143 10.40 9.38 1.43
CA PRO A 143 9.49 10.12 0.59
C PRO A 143 10.31 11.08 -0.27
N VAL A 144 10.17 11.00 -1.59
CA VAL A 144 10.71 12.03 -2.47
C VAL A 144 10.02 13.31 -2.03
N THR A 145 10.74 14.17 -1.32
CA THR A 145 10.33 15.54 -1.08
C THR A 145 10.32 16.23 -2.43
N ARG A 146 9.25 16.02 -3.21
CA ARG A 146 8.78 17.06 -4.08
C ARG A 146 8.44 18.18 -3.12
N SER A 147 9.35 19.14 -3.03
CA SER A 147 9.10 20.46 -2.50
C SER A 147 7.86 20.98 -3.23
N ALA A 148 6.69 20.69 -2.68
CA ALA A 148 5.46 21.29 -3.10
C ALA A 148 5.59 22.76 -2.69
N LYS A 149 6.12 23.57 -3.60
CA LYS A 149 5.97 25.02 -3.57
C LYS A 149 4.48 25.29 -3.75
N PHE A 150 3.72 25.22 -2.67
CA PHE A 150 2.38 25.75 -2.64
C PHE A 150 2.51 27.28 -2.71
N ARG A 151 2.19 27.87 -3.86
CA ARG A 151 1.80 29.28 -3.90
C ARG A 151 0.44 29.37 -3.22
N LEU A 152 0.40 29.98 -2.05
CA LEU A 152 -0.84 30.55 -1.55
C LEU A 152 -1.28 31.60 -2.58
N ILE A 153 -2.39 31.33 -3.25
CA ILE A 153 -3.12 32.38 -3.94
C ILE A 153 -4.04 32.93 -2.86
N ASP A 154 -3.70 34.11 -2.33
CA ASP A 154 -4.62 34.90 -1.53
C ASP A 154 -5.80 35.29 -2.42
N GLY A 155 -6.88 34.52 -2.31
CA GLY A 155 -8.19 34.91 -2.82
C GLY A 155 -8.85 35.79 -1.78
N GLY A 156 -8.68 37.10 -1.91
CA GLY A 156 -9.44 38.07 -1.13
C GLY A 156 -10.94 37.93 -1.36
N ALA A 157 -11.68 37.94 -0.26
CA ALA A 157 -13.05 38.43 -0.14
C ALA A 157 -13.27 38.83 1.32
#